data_AF-A0A3L6JBR2-F1
#
_entry.id   AF-A0A3L6JBR2-F1
#
_cell.length_a   1.000
_cell.length_b   1.000
_cell.length_c   1.000
_cell.angle_alpha   90.00
_cell.angle_beta   90.00
_cell.angle_gamma   90.00
#
_symmetry.space_group_name_H-M   'P 1'
#
loop_
_entity.id
_entity.type
_entity.pdbx_description
1 polymer ?
#
loop_
_entity_poly.entity_id
_entity_poly.type
_entity_poly.pdbx_seq_one_letter_code
_entity_poly.pdbx_strand_id
1 'polypeptide(L)'
;MLVSVDVERIYQHILKTEGEKHSLFSPERMEACADYMLAEFGSYGLKTNVHKFEVEGFDYTFRNIEAITGGDGPEHLVVSHYDTVRHAPGANDNGSAIAVMLEAARVLSLGELSNTVRFISFNLEEFNPRRAQQMRELALQYGIRDEDGYYTSWRTCQKMESFARLQFKFITESKTYAEAAAKAIAEIDKELNPSEREFL
;
A
#
# COMPACT_ATOMS: atom_id res chain seq x y z
N MET A 1 -17.60 -7.50 -26.88
CA MET A 1 -17.29 -6.88 -25.57
C MET A 1 -15.90 -7.24 -25.02
N LEU A 2 -15.25 -8.35 -25.41
CA LEU A 2 -13.84 -8.65 -25.05
C LEU A 2 -12.79 -8.12 -26.05
N VAL A 3 -13.22 -7.55 -27.18
CA VAL A 3 -12.33 -7.06 -28.25
C VAL A 3 -11.74 -5.68 -27.95
N SER A 4 -12.05 -5.12 -26.78
CA SER A 4 -11.67 -3.77 -26.38
C SER A 4 -10.56 -3.73 -25.34
N VAL A 5 -10.20 -4.84 -24.70
CA VAL A 5 -9.08 -4.88 -23.74
C VAL A 5 -7.75 -4.93 -24.50
N ASP A 6 -6.85 -4.03 -24.16
CA ASP A 6 -5.52 -3.90 -24.75
C ASP A 6 -4.45 -4.32 -23.75
N VAL A 7 -3.85 -5.48 -24.00
CA VAL A 7 -2.81 -6.07 -23.15
C VAL A 7 -1.56 -5.20 -23.11
N GLU A 8 -1.21 -4.52 -24.20
CA GLU A 8 -0.05 -3.65 -24.24
C GLU A 8 -0.27 -2.44 -23.32
N ARG A 9 -1.48 -1.87 -23.31
CA ARG A 9 -1.80 -0.79 -22.37
C ARG A 9 -1.69 -1.22 -20.91
N ILE A 10 -2.16 -2.42 -20.57
CA ILE A 10 -1.98 -2.96 -19.21
C ILE A 10 -0.50 -3.01 -18.84
N TYR A 11 0.35 -3.53 -19.73
CA TYR A 11 1.79 -3.59 -19.48
C TYR A 11 2.41 -2.19 -19.34
N GLN A 12 2.02 -1.24 -20.19
CA GLN A 12 2.47 0.15 -20.09
C GLN A 12 2.02 0.80 -18.77
N HIS A 13 0.80 0.54 -18.30
CA HIS A 13 0.35 1.04 -17.00
C HIS A 13 1.23 0.53 -15.86
N ILE A 14 1.65 -0.74 -15.88
CA ILE A 14 2.62 -1.28 -14.91
C ILE A 14 3.95 -0.51 -15.01
N LEU A 15 4.52 -0.35 -16.20
CA LEU A 15 5.78 0.38 -16.38
C LEU A 15 5.72 1.84 -15.93
N LYS A 16 4.56 2.50 -16.06
CA LYS A 16 4.36 3.89 -15.64
C LYS A 16 4.14 4.04 -14.15
N THR A 17 3.67 3.00 -13.49
CA THR A 17 3.31 3.03 -12.06
C THR A 17 4.30 2.28 -11.17
N GLU A 18 5.22 1.49 -11.74
CA GLU A 18 6.22 0.77 -10.97
C GLU A 18 7.29 1.68 -10.33
N GLY A 19 7.95 1.11 -9.34
CA GLY A 19 8.94 1.76 -8.49
C GLY A 19 8.40 2.03 -7.10
N GLU A 20 9.33 2.27 -6.18
CA GLU A 20 9.00 2.56 -4.78
C GLU A 20 8.16 3.85 -4.67
N LYS A 21 7.04 3.74 -3.96
CA LYS A 21 6.08 4.82 -3.66
C LYS A 21 5.80 4.85 -2.15
N HIS A 22 6.82 4.58 -1.36
CA HIS A 22 6.74 4.58 0.10
C HIS A 22 6.50 6.00 0.63
N SER A 23 5.50 6.17 1.49
CA SER A 23 5.07 7.48 2.02
C SER A 23 6.19 8.32 2.65
N LEU A 24 7.11 7.68 3.38
CA LEU A 24 8.24 8.37 4.03
C LEU A 24 9.48 8.61 3.13
N PHE A 25 9.74 7.75 2.15
CA PHE A 25 11.01 7.72 1.43
C PHE A 25 10.89 8.14 -0.03
N SER A 26 9.72 7.91 -0.63
CA SER A 26 9.44 8.19 -2.03
C SER A 26 8.08 8.93 -2.21
N PRO A 27 7.76 9.98 -1.41
CA PRO A 27 6.48 10.67 -1.50
C PRO A 27 6.25 11.31 -2.88
N GLU A 28 7.30 11.81 -3.52
CA GLU A 28 7.20 12.39 -4.87
C GLU A 28 6.75 11.38 -5.92
N ARG A 29 7.22 10.12 -5.83
CA ARG A 29 6.81 9.05 -6.76
C ARG A 29 5.39 8.57 -6.48
N MET A 30 5.02 8.51 -5.19
CA MET A 30 3.64 8.24 -4.78
C MET A 30 2.67 9.25 -5.39
N GLU A 31 3.01 10.55 -5.34
CA GLU A 31 2.20 11.60 -5.95
C GLU A 31 2.20 11.56 -7.47
N ALA A 32 3.35 11.28 -8.10
CA ALA A 32 3.41 11.11 -9.54
C ALA A 32 2.50 9.96 -10.02
N CYS A 33 2.39 8.87 -9.25
CA CYS A 33 1.45 7.79 -9.53
C CYS A 33 -0.02 8.23 -9.40
N ALA A 34 -0.34 9.02 -8.38
CA ALA A 34 -1.68 9.58 -8.20
C ALA A 34 -2.07 10.51 -9.36
N ASP A 35 -1.16 11.39 -9.78
CA ASP A 35 -1.36 12.29 -10.91
C ASP A 35 -1.48 11.53 -12.23
N TYR A 36 -0.70 10.46 -12.40
CA TYR A 36 -0.82 9.57 -13.55
C TYR A 36 -2.22 8.95 -13.66
N MET A 37 -2.74 8.40 -12.57
CA MET A 37 -4.10 7.81 -12.56
C MET A 37 -5.17 8.87 -12.88
N LEU A 38 -5.07 10.06 -12.28
CA LEU A 38 -5.99 11.17 -12.58
C LEU A 38 -5.95 11.58 -14.06
N ALA A 39 -4.76 11.64 -14.64
CA ALA A 39 -4.58 11.98 -16.05
C ALA A 39 -5.17 10.92 -16.99
N GLU A 40 -4.95 9.63 -16.71
CA GLU A 40 -5.53 8.53 -17.49
C GLU A 40 -7.06 8.54 -17.39
N PHE A 41 -7.62 8.62 -16.18
CA PHE A 41 -9.07 8.72 -16.00
C PHE A 41 -9.67 9.93 -16.73
N GLY A 42 -9.03 11.10 -16.64
CA GLY A 42 -9.44 12.31 -17.37
C GLY A 42 -9.37 12.12 -18.89
N SER A 43 -8.35 11.43 -19.40
CA SER A 43 -8.22 11.13 -20.83
C SER A 43 -9.33 10.22 -21.36
N TYR A 44 -9.96 9.43 -20.48
CA TYR A 44 -11.10 8.58 -20.79
C TYR A 44 -12.44 9.31 -20.68
N GLY A 45 -12.43 10.63 -20.38
CA GLY A 45 -13.62 11.45 -20.20
C GLY A 45 -14.34 11.23 -18.87
N LEU A 46 -13.69 10.56 -17.90
CA LEU A 46 -14.30 10.26 -16.62
C LEU A 46 -14.26 11.45 -15.66
N LYS A 47 -15.31 11.57 -14.83
CA LYS A 47 -15.30 12.51 -13.72
C LYS A 47 -14.41 11.96 -12.62
N THR A 48 -13.35 12.69 -12.29
CA THR A 48 -12.43 12.35 -11.20
C THR A 48 -12.77 13.08 -9.91
N ASN A 49 -12.42 12.48 -8.79
CA ASN A 49 -12.51 13.06 -7.46
C ASN A 49 -11.26 12.71 -6.64
N VAL A 50 -10.85 13.61 -5.76
CA VAL A 50 -9.65 13.46 -4.92
C VAL A 50 -10.06 13.58 -3.46
N HIS A 51 -9.96 12.48 -2.74
CA HIS A 51 -10.31 12.41 -1.31
C HIS A 51 -9.08 12.67 -0.48
N LYS A 52 -8.87 13.93 -0.09
CA LYS A 52 -7.73 14.36 0.72
C LYS A 52 -7.95 14.04 2.19
N PHE A 53 -6.88 13.63 2.88
CA PHE A 53 -6.88 13.40 4.32
C PHE A 53 -5.50 13.65 4.92
N GLU A 54 -5.46 13.90 6.22
CA GLU A 54 -4.24 14.21 6.98
C GLU A 54 -3.92 13.05 7.93
N VAL A 55 -2.63 12.88 8.22
CA VAL A 55 -2.16 11.92 9.22
C VAL A 55 -1.37 12.69 10.28
N GLU A 56 -1.69 12.42 11.55
CA GLU A 56 -1.01 13.06 12.68
C GLU A 56 0.52 12.89 12.60
N GLY A 57 1.24 13.98 12.81
CA GLY A 57 2.70 14.03 12.75
C GLY A 57 3.27 14.25 11.35
N PHE A 58 2.43 14.50 10.35
CA PHE A 58 2.84 14.85 8.98
C PHE A 58 2.25 16.19 8.57
N ASP A 59 3.09 17.09 8.04
CA ASP A 59 2.66 18.35 7.40
C ASP A 59 2.24 18.13 5.94
N TYR A 60 1.88 16.89 5.61
CA TYR A 60 1.64 16.41 4.27
C TYR A 60 0.24 15.82 4.17
N THR A 61 -0.49 16.20 3.11
CA THR A 61 -1.83 15.69 2.84
C THR A 61 -1.77 14.49 1.91
N PHE A 62 -2.34 13.37 2.34
CA PHE A 62 -2.49 12.17 1.52
C PHE A 62 -3.81 12.22 0.76
N ARG A 63 -3.93 11.43 -0.32
CA ARG A 63 -5.15 11.44 -1.15
C ARG A 63 -5.54 10.07 -1.67
N ASN A 64 -6.82 9.71 -1.59
CA ASN A 64 -7.36 8.62 -2.41
C ASN A 64 -7.83 9.18 -3.75
N ILE A 65 -7.61 8.43 -4.82
CA ILE A 65 -7.97 8.83 -6.18
C ILE A 65 -9.21 8.07 -6.61
N GLU A 66 -10.21 8.79 -7.11
CA GLU A 66 -11.47 8.21 -7.58
C GLU A 66 -11.78 8.68 -9.01
N ALA A 67 -12.35 7.77 -9.80
CA ALA A 67 -13.07 8.10 -11.04
C ALA A 67 -14.41 7.37 -11.10
N ILE A 68 -15.40 7.99 -11.73
CA ILE A 68 -16.78 7.51 -11.76
C ILE A 68 -17.28 7.46 -13.20
N THR A 69 -17.99 6.38 -13.55
CA THR A 69 -18.73 6.22 -14.82
C THR A 69 -20.07 5.52 -14.61
N GLY A 70 -20.94 5.55 -15.61
CA GLY A 70 -22.22 4.85 -15.63
C GLY A 70 -23.43 5.67 -15.16
N GLY A 71 -24.50 4.96 -14.79
CA GLY A 71 -25.83 5.51 -14.50
C GLY A 71 -26.10 5.74 -13.01
N ASP A 72 -27.35 5.56 -12.58
CA ASP A 72 -27.84 5.77 -11.21
C ASP A 72 -28.30 4.48 -10.51
N GLY A 73 -28.05 3.32 -11.14
CA GLY A 73 -28.28 2.00 -10.54
C GLY A 73 -27.28 1.65 -9.42
N PRO A 74 -27.32 0.41 -8.90
CA PRO A 74 -26.42 -0.05 -7.84
C PRO A 74 -24.94 0.19 -8.17
N GLU A 75 -24.16 0.59 -7.16
CA GLU A 75 -22.75 0.92 -7.35
C GLU A 75 -21.85 -0.33 -7.30
N HIS A 76 -20.90 -0.41 -8.24
CA HIS A 76 -19.80 -1.37 -8.22
C HIS A 76 -18.49 -0.66 -7.93
N LEU A 77 -17.72 -1.19 -6.98
CA LEU A 77 -16.40 -0.66 -6.62
C LEU A 77 -15.30 -1.54 -7.20
N VAL A 78 -14.40 -0.93 -7.97
CA VAL A 78 -13.14 -1.53 -8.40
C VAL A 78 -12.04 -0.81 -7.63
N VAL A 79 -11.26 -1.54 -6.83
CA VAL A 79 -10.32 -0.95 -5.88
C VAL A 79 -8.88 -1.41 -6.09
N SER A 80 -7.94 -0.54 -5.78
CA SER A 80 -6.50 -0.79 -5.71
C SER A 80 -5.89 0.05 -4.59
N HIS A 81 -4.60 -0.12 -4.32
CA HIS A 81 -3.81 0.89 -3.61
C HIS A 81 -2.54 1.18 -4.39
N TYR A 82 -1.95 2.34 -4.16
CA TYR A 82 -0.82 2.84 -4.96
C TYR A 82 0.41 3.24 -4.16
N ASP A 83 0.38 3.09 -2.83
CA ASP A 83 1.58 3.10 -2.00
C ASP A 83 2.33 1.76 -2.10
N THR A 84 3.57 1.73 -1.63
CA THR A 84 4.38 0.50 -1.56
C THR A 84 5.16 0.44 -0.25
N VAL A 85 5.59 -0.76 0.12
CA VAL A 85 6.70 -0.93 1.07
C VAL A 85 8.04 -0.44 0.51
N ARG A 86 9.02 -0.30 1.42
CA ARG A 86 10.36 0.17 1.10
C ARG A 86 11.11 -0.90 0.34
N HIS A 87 11.96 -0.49 -0.61
CA HIS A 87 12.79 -1.32 -1.48
C HIS A 87 11.99 -2.24 -2.41
N ALA A 88 10.68 -2.01 -2.56
CA ALA A 88 9.84 -2.76 -3.47
C ALA A 88 9.42 -1.89 -4.67
N PRO A 89 9.44 -2.44 -5.90
CA PRO A 89 8.91 -1.74 -7.06
C PRO A 89 7.38 -1.68 -7.08
N GLY A 90 6.68 -2.50 -6.27
CA GLY A 90 5.22 -2.51 -6.18
C GLY A 90 4.48 -2.87 -7.47
N ALA A 91 5.12 -3.59 -8.39
CA ALA A 91 4.52 -3.93 -9.68
C ALA A 91 3.35 -4.92 -9.55
N ASN A 92 3.48 -5.92 -8.68
CA ASN A 92 2.39 -6.86 -8.40
C ASN A 92 1.47 -6.32 -7.29
N ASP A 93 2.07 -5.88 -6.18
CA ASP A 93 1.40 -5.38 -4.99
C ASP A 93 1.61 -3.86 -4.86
N ASN A 94 0.68 -3.02 -5.31
CA ASN A 94 -0.55 -3.37 -6.04
C ASN A 94 -0.70 -2.68 -7.40
N GLY A 95 0.44 -2.41 -8.06
CA GLY A 95 0.50 -1.83 -9.40
C GLY A 95 -0.26 -2.64 -10.46
N SER A 96 -0.36 -3.96 -10.29
CA SER A 96 -1.12 -4.83 -11.19
C SER A 96 -2.63 -4.51 -11.14
N ALA A 97 -3.19 -4.26 -9.96
CA ALA A 97 -4.58 -3.83 -9.82
C ALA A 97 -4.81 -2.42 -10.36
N ILE A 98 -3.84 -1.51 -10.22
CA ILE A 98 -3.90 -0.18 -10.87
C ILE A 98 -4.01 -0.34 -12.38
N ALA A 99 -3.15 -1.17 -12.99
CA ALA A 99 -3.14 -1.38 -14.43
C ALA A 99 -4.47 -1.97 -14.94
N VAL A 100 -5.00 -2.98 -14.26
CA VAL A 100 -6.30 -3.58 -14.60
C VAL A 100 -7.44 -2.58 -14.39
N MET A 101 -7.41 -1.78 -13.32
CA MET A 101 -8.39 -0.74 -13.04
C MET A 101 -8.44 0.33 -14.13
N LEU A 102 -7.28 0.84 -14.55
CA LEU A 102 -7.20 1.86 -15.60
C LEU A 102 -7.73 1.33 -16.94
N GLU A 103 -7.40 0.08 -17.28
CA GLU A 103 -7.89 -0.53 -18.51
C GLU A 103 -9.39 -0.85 -18.46
N ALA A 104 -9.89 -1.32 -17.31
CA ALA A 104 -11.32 -1.50 -17.09
C ALA A 104 -12.07 -0.16 -17.20
N ALA A 105 -11.54 0.90 -16.60
CA ALA A 105 -12.13 2.24 -16.68
C ALA A 105 -12.19 2.75 -18.13
N ARG A 106 -11.14 2.54 -18.92
CA ARG A 106 -11.10 2.90 -20.34
C ARG A 106 -12.14 2.14 -21.16
N VAL A 107 -12.26 0.83 -20.96
CA VAL A 107 -13.21 0.02 -21.72
C VAL A 107 -14.65 0.34 -21.33
N LEU A 108 -14.91 0.51 -20.04
CA LEU A 108 -16.24 0.76 -19.52
C LEU A 108 -16.73 2.20 -19.80
N SER A 109 -15.83 3.17 -19.97
CA SER A 109 -16.22 4.54 -20.35
C SER A 109 -16.77 4.67 -21.78
N LEU A 110 -16.53 3.67 -22.64
CA LEU A 110 -17.04 3.66 -24.01
C LEU A 110 -18.48 3.14 -24.14
N GLY A 111 -19.02 2.55 -23.07
CA GLY A 111 -20.35 1.94 -23.06
C GLY A 111 -21.38 2.76 -22.29
N GLU A 112 -22.65 2.52 -22.57
CA GLU A 112 -23.76 3.00 -21.75
C GLU A 112 -24.03 1.98 -20.63
N LEU A 113 -23.72 2.35 -19.39
CA LEU A 113 -23.93 1.50 -18.22
C LEU A 113 -25.12 2.01 -17.41
N SER A 114 -26.06 1.13 -17.05
CA SER A 114 -27.17 1.48 -16.14
C SER A 114 -26.71 1.62 -14.68
N ASN A 115 -25.65 0.90 -14.30
CA ASN A 115 -25.11 0.91 -12.95
C ASN A 115 -23.93 1.89 -12.84
N THR A 116 -23.74 2.49 -11.67
CA THR A 116 -22.54 3.27 -11.35
C THR A 116 -21.35 2.33 -11.17
N VAL A 117 -20.20 2.70 -11.72
CA VAL A 117 -18.91 2.06 -11.40
C VAL A 117 -17.95 3.13 -10.87
N ARG A 118 -17.39 2.88 -9.69
CA ARG A 118 -16.35 3.72 -9.09
C ARG A 118 -15.02 2.97 -9.11
N PHE A 119 -14.00 3.63 -9.64
CA PHE A 119 -12.62 3.17 -9.61
C PHE A 119 -11.92 3.95 -8.51
N ILE A 120 -11.46 3.27 -7.44
CA ILE A 120 -10.88 3.93 -6.27
C ILE A 120 -9.49 3.34 -5.98
N SER A 121 -8.46 4.17 -6.04
CA SER A 121 -7.12 3.79 -5.58
C SER A 121 -6.81 4.45 -4.24
N PHE A 122 -6.58 3.63 -3.22
CA PHE A 122 -6.31 4.06 -1.86
C PHE A 122 -4.82 4.37 -1.66
N ASN A 123 -4.54 5.33 -0.78
CA ASN A 123 -3.20 5.61 -0.27
C ASN A 123 -3.07 5.03 1.14
N LEU A 124 -1.85 4.63 1.52
CA LEU A 124 -1.47 4.13 2.84
C LEU A 124 -2.14 2.80 3.23
N GLU A 125 -2.29 1.88 2.28
CA GLU A 125 -2.76 0.51 2.58
C GLU A 125 -1.69 -0.26 3.38
N GLU A 126 -0.44 -0.13 2.95
CA GLU A 126 0.66 -0.99 3.41
C GLU A 126 0.95 -0.77 4.90
N PHE A 127 0.88 0.50 5.33
CA PHE A 127 1.07 0.87 6.74
C PHE A 127 0.63 2.31 7.03
N ASN A 128 0.27 2.53 8.29
CA ASN A 128 0.16 3.87 8.84
C ASN A 128 1.56 4.53 8.91
N PRO A 129 1.78 5.70 8.29
CA PRO A 129 3.11 6.30 8.16
C PRO A 129 3.66 6.79 9.51
N ARG A 130 2.79 7.20 10.45
CA ARG A 130 3.20 7.59 11.80
C ARG A 130 3.76 6.40 12.57
N ARG A 131 3.07 5.26 12.48
CA ARG A 131 3.55 4.02 13.09
C ARG A 131 4.84 3.55 12.43
N ALA A 132 4.95 3.62 11.11
CA ALA A 132 6.17 3.25 10.39
C ALA A 132 7.37 4.12 10.79
N GLN A 133 7.16 5.44 10.96
CA GLN A 133 8.19 6.36 11.45
C GLN A 133 8.66 6.00 12.86
N GLN A 134 7.73 5.77 13.79
CA GLN A 134 8.05 5.39 15.18
C GLN A 134 8.83 4.07 15.22
N MET A 135 8.39 3.06 14.46
CA MET A 135 9.09 1.76 14.38
C MET A 135 10.50 1.92 13.81
N ARG A 136 10.69 2.80 12.82
CA ARG A 136 12.01 3.11 12.27
C ARG A 136 12.91 3.77 13.32
N GLU A 137 12.41 4.77 14.03
CA GLU A 137 13.16 5.48 15.09
C GLU A 137 13.65 4.51 16.17
N LEU A 138 12.76 3.63 16.65
CA LEU A 138 13.11 2.57 17.62
C LEU A 138 14.12 1.57 17.03
N ALA A 139 13.94 1.15 15.77
CA ALA A 139 14.83 0.21 15.13
C ALA A 139 16.26 0.77 15.00
N LEU A 140 16.40 2.08 14.72
CA LEU A 140 17.70 2.76 14.70
C LEU A 140 18.28 2.89 16.11
N GLN A 141 17.48 3.36 17.06
CA GLN A 141 17.89 3.57 18.45
C GLN A 141 18.47 2.30 19.07
N TYR A 142 17.82 1.16 18.84
CA TYR A 142 18.24 -0.13 19.38
C TYR A 142 19.18 -0.91 18.44
N GLY A 143 19.57 -0.34 17.30
CA GLY A 143 20.47 -0.98 16.35
C GLY A 143 19.90 -2.27 15.75
N ILE A 144 18.57 -2.35 15.62
CA ILE A 144 17.88 -3.47 14.97
C ILE A 144 18.03 -3.37 13.45
N ARG A 145 17.87 -2.14 12.93
CA ARG A 145 18.09 -1.82 11.51
C ARG A 145 19.01 -0.61 11.37
N ASP A 146 19.70 -0.53 10.25
CA ASP A 146 20.47 0.65 9.85
C ASP A 146 19.59 1.74 9.21
N GLU A 147 20.20 2.85 8.77
CA GLU A 147 19.52 3.96 8.11
C GLU A 147 18.82 3.54 6.81
N ASP A 148 19.39 2.53 6.15
CA ASP A 148 18.86 1.90 4.94
C ASP A 148 17.80 0.83 5.22
N GLY A 149 17.45 0.63 6.49
CA GLY A 149 16.36 -0.24 6.92
C GLY A 149 16.68 -1.73 6.83
N TYR A 150 17.96 -2.08 6.63
CA TYR A 150 18.44 -3.45 6.66
C TYR A 150 18.78 -3.87 8.07
N TYR A 151 18.60 -5.15 8.40
CA TYR A 151 18.99 -5.68 9.71
C TYR A 151 20.49 -5.57 9.91
N THR A 152 20.91 -5.06 11.07
CA THR A 152 22.34 -4.85 11.39
C THR A 152 23.10 -6.16 11.63
N SER A 153 22.38 -7.26 11.89
CA SER A 153 22.96 -8.58 12.01
C SER A 153 22.01 -9.67 11.51
N TRP A 154 22.59 -10.77 11.00
CA TRP A 154 21.83 -11.96 10.62
C TRP A 154 21.04 -12.54 11.79
N ARG A 155 21.63 -12.57 13.00
CA ARG A 155 20.95 -13.05 14.20
C ARG A 155 19.68 -12.24 14.48
N THR A 156 19.78 -10.91 14.41
CA THR A 156 18.62 -10.03 14.65
C THR A 156 17.56 -10.21 13.59
N CYS A 157 17.94 -10.34 12.31
CA CYS A 157 17.01 -10.70 11.23
C CYS A 157 16.21 -11.96 11.59
N GLN A 158 16.89 -13.05 11.97
CA GLN A 158 16.25 -14.31 12.34
C GLN A 158 15.28 -14.17 13.52
N LYS A 159 15.61 -13.35 14.53
CA LYS A 159 14.73 -13.12 15.68
C LYS A 159 13.50 -12.32 15.31
N MET A 160 13.66 -11.28 14.50
CA MET A 160 12.54 -10.46 14.03
C MET A 160 11.61 -11.25 13.09
N GLU A 161 12.16 -12.10 12.21
CA GLU A 161 11.37 -13.02 11.38
C GLU A 161 10.63 -14.06 12.23
N SER A 162 11.28 -14.62 13.26
CA SER A 162 10.62 -15.56 14.16
C SER A 162 9.48 -14.90 14.95
N PHE A 163 9.70 -13.67 15.43
CA PHE A 163 8.66 -12.86 16.05
C PHE A 163 7.48 -12.64 15.08
N ALA A 164 7.74 -12.14 13.87
CA ALA A 164 6.69 -11.85 12.89
C ALA A 164 5.86 -13.09 12.53
N ARG A 165 6.53 -14.24 12.35
CA ARG A 165 5.87 -15.53 12.09
C ARG A 165 4.98 -15.97 13.25
N LEU A 166 5.45 -15.81 14.50
CA LEU A 166 4.66 -16.15 15.68
C LEU A 166 3.48 -15.19 15.87
N GLN A 167 3.70 -13.89 15.66
CA GLN A 167 2.64 -12.89 15.72
C GLN A 167 1.54 -13.21 14.70
N PHE A 168 1.93 -13.53 13.45
CA PHE A 168 0.99 -13.93 12.41
C PHE A 168 0.27 -15.24 12.76
N LYS A 169 0.96 -16.21 13.37
CA LYS A 169 0.31 -17.43 13.88
C LYS A 169 -0.75 -17.11 14.94
N PHE A 170 -0.44 -16.23 15.88
CA PHE A 170 -1.34 -15.91 16.99
C PHE A 170 -2.46 -14.94 16.62
N ILE A 171 -2.42 -14.32 15.44
CA ILE A 171 -3.44 -13.34 15.03
C ILE A 171 -4.84 -13.95 14.93
N THR A 172 -4.94 -15.21 14.51
CA THR A 172 -6.21 -15.94 14.35
C THR A 172 -6.75 -16.44 15.69
N GLU A 173 -5.89 -16.51 16.71
CA GLU A 173 -6.20 -17.00 18.06
C GLU A 173 -6.40 -15.86 19.08
N SER A 174 -6.04 -14.63 18.73
CA SER A 174 -6.07 -13.46 19.61
C SER A 174 -7.18 -12.49 19.20
N LYS A 175 -7.67 -11.69 20.15
CA LYS A 175 -8.70 -10.67 19.85
C LYS A 175 -8.09 -9.41 19.24
N THR A 176 -6.80 -9.18 19.49
CA THR A 176 -6.09 -8.00 19.01
C THR A 176 -4.67 -8.33 18.53
N TYR A 177 -4.12 -7.47 17.67
CA TYR A 177 -2.72 -7.52 17.26
C TYR A 177 -1.74 -7.37 18.43
N ALA A 178 -2.11 -6.58 19.45
CA ALA A 178 -1.28 -6.38 20.64
C ALA A 178 -1.19 -7.66 21.48
N GLU A 179 -2.30 -8.38 21.66
CA GLU A 179 -2.31 -9.68 22.33
C GLU A 179 -1.48 -10.72 21.57
N ALA A 180 -1.60 -10.76 20.23
CA ALA A 180 -0.79 -11.64 19.39
C ALA A 180 0.71 -11.32 19.49
N ALA A 181 1.08 -10.03 19.53
CA ALA A 181 2.46 -9.59 19.73
C ALA A 181 3.00 -10.04 21.09
N ALA A 182 2.25 -9.80 22.17
CA ALA A 182 2.66 -10.17 23.53
C ALA A 182 2.92 -11.68 23.67
N LYS A 183 2.05 -12.52 23.07
CA LYS A 183 2.27 -13.97 23.02
C LYS A 183 3.53 -14.34 22.23
N ALA A 184 3.74 -13.71 21.07
CA ALA A 184 4.92 -13.95 20.25
C ALA A 184 6.22 -13.58 20.97
N ILE A 185 6.23 -12.46 21.70
CA ILE A 185 7.38 -12.03 22.52
C ILE A 185 7.65 -13.05 23.63
N ALA A 186 6.61 -13.48 24.36
CA ALA A 186 6.76 -14.43 25.46
C ALA A 186 7.40 -15.76 25.03
N GLU A 187 7.13 -16.23 23.81
CA GLU A 187 7.71 -17.45 23.24
C GLU A 187 9.22 -17.34 22.95
N ILE A 188 9.70 -16.13 22.59
CA ILE A 188 11.09 -15.92 22.18
C ILE A 188 11.92 -15.14 23.19
N ASP A 189 11.33 -14.66 24.29
CA ASP A 189 11.93 -13.71 25.23
C ASP A 189 13.31 -14.13 25.74
N LYS A 190 13.49 -15.41 26.05
CA LYS A 190 14.76 -15.96 26.54
C LYS A 190 15.89 -15.93 25.50
N GLU A 191 15.52 -15.80 24.22
CA GLU A 191 16.45 -15.79 23.10
C GLU A 191 16.79 -14.38 22.62
N LEU A 192 16.08 -13.35 23.13
CA LEU A 192 16.28 -11.95 22.81
C LEU A 192 17.47 -11.36 23.59
N ASN A 193 18.30 -10.61 22.88
CA ASN A 193 19.28 -9.74 23.51
C ASN A 193 18.58 -8.48 24.09
N PRO A 194 19.27 -7.66 24.90
CA PRO A 194 18.67 -6.47 25.49
C PRO A 194 18.04 -5.51 24.46
N SER A 195 18.75 -5.20 23.37
CA SER A 195 18.23 -4.31 22.32
C SER A 195 16.98 -4.86 21.63
N GLU A 196 16.95 -6.16 21.34
CA GLU A 196 15.80 -6.83 20.72
C GLU A 196 14.59 -6.87 21.65
N ARG A 197 14.82 -6.98 22.96
CA ARG A 197 13.75 -6.95 23.97
C ARG A 197 13.17 -5.55 24.13
N GLU A 198 13.99 -4.51 24.11
CA GLU A 198 13.51 -3.12 24.21
C GLU A 198 12.83 -2.62 22.93
N PHE A 199 13.12 -3.24 21.79
CA PHE A 199 12.49 -2.92 20.51
C PHE A 199 11.08 -3.51 20.34
N LEU A 200 10.84 -4.73 20.84
CA LEU A 200 9.59 -5.47 20.66
C LEU A 200 8.53 -5.12 21.72
#